data_AF-T0ZXH6-F1
#
_entry.id   AF-T0ZXH6-F1
#
_cell.length_a   1.000
_cell.length_b   1.000
_cell.length_c   1.000
_cell.angle_alpha   90.00
_cell.angle_beta   90.00
_cell.angle_gamma   90.00
#
_symmetry.space_group_name_H-M   'P 1'
#
loop_
_entity.id
_entity.type
_entity.pdbx_description
1 polymer ?
#
loop_
_entity_poly.entity_id
_entity_poly.type
_entity_poly.pdbx_seq_one_letter_code
_entity_poly.pdbx_strand_id
1 'polypeptide(L)' 'RKELDDRLARKGWKLEWADVVRDLDNLVEMEVAINGKGHVFRGQSSGVTGKVFQACGVALPPVLRSC' A
#
# COMPACT_ATOMS: atom_id res chain seq x y z
N ARG A 1 -14.77 6.38 -2.03
CA ARG A 1 -15.32 5.03 -1.75
C ARG A 1 -15.83 4.36 -3.03
N LYS A 2 -16.93 4.83 -3.65
CA LYS A 2 -17.57 4.20 -4.81
C LYS A 2 -16.61 3.75 -5.94
N GLU A 3 -15.74 4.64 -6.42
CA GLU A 3 -14.79 4.29 -7.50
C GLU A 3 -13.83 3.14 -7.12
N LEU A 4 -13.34 3.11 -5.88
CA LEU A 4 -12.44 2.04 -5.44
C LEU A 4 -13.21 0.73 -5.30
N ASP A 5 -14.44 0.77 -4.76
CA ASP A 5 -15.30 -0.41 -4.66
C ASP A 5 -15.64 -0.96 -6.06
N ASP A 6 -15.91 -0.09 -7.04
CA ASP A 6 -16.17 -0.49 -8.43
C ASP A 6 -14.93 -1.11 -9.09
N ARG A 7 -13.72 -0.61 -8.79
CA ARG A 7 -12.45 -1.22 -9.24
C ARG A 7 -12.21 -2.59 -8.61
N LEU A 8 -12.48 -2.71 -7.31
CA LEU A 8 -12.36 -3.97 -6.57
C LEU A 8 -13.37 -5.00 -7.09
N ALA A 9 -14.63 -4.59 -7.29
CA ALA A 9 -15.70 -5.44 -7.80
C ALA A 9 -15.41 -5.94 -9.22
N ARG A 10 -14.85 -5.10 -10.10
CA ARG A 10 -14.37 -5.51 -11.44
C ARG A 10 -13.31 -6.60 -11.40
N LYS A 11 -12.53 -6.69 -10.31
CA LYS A 11 -11.54 -7.76 -10.07
C LYS A 11 -12.11 -8.93 -9.26
N GLY A 12 -13.39 -8.91 -8.93
CA GLY A 12 -14.06 -9.95 -8.12
C GLY A 12 -13.70 -9.89 -6.63
N TRP A 13 -13.16 -8.78 -6.15
CA TRP A 13 -12.77 -8.62 -4.75
C TRP A 13 -13.82 -7.83 -3.98
N LYS A 14 -14.26 -8.41 -2.86
CA LYS A 14 -15.09 -7.73 -1.86
C LYS A 14 -14.26 -7.59 -0.59
N LEU A 15 -13.97 -6.35 -0.23
CA LEU A 15 -13.17 -6.01 0.96
C LEU A 15 -14.05 -5.19 1.89
N GLU A 16 -13.86 -5.37 3.20
CA GLU A 16 -14.53 -4.52 4.17
C GLU A 16 -13.86 -3.14 4.18
N TRP A 17 -14.68 -2.08 4.12
CA TRP A 17 -14.16 -0.71 4.04
C TRP A 17 -13.31 -0.34 5.27
N ALA A 18 -13.66 -0.88 6.44
CA ALA A 18 -12.89 -0.67 7.66
C ALA A 18 -11.47 -1.25 7.55
N ASP A 19 -11.31 -2.43 6.93
CA ASP A 19 -9.99 -3.03 6.70
C ASP A 19 -9.19 -2.23 5.67
N VAL A 20 -9.86 -1.72 4.62
CA VAL A 20 -9.21 -0.85 3.62
C VAL A 20 -8.64 0.40 4.27
N VAL A 21 -9.43 1.09 5.11
CA VAL A 21 -8.98 2.30 5.78
C VAL A 21 -7.84 1.98 6.75
N ARG A 22 -7.99 0.96 7.59
CA ARG A 22 -6.97 0.58 8.57
C ARG A 22 -5.66 0.17 7.91
N ASP A 23 -5.70 -0.67 6.89
CA ASP A 23 -4.49 -1.22 6.29
C ASP A 23 -3.76 -0.17 5.41
N LEU A 24 -4.49 0.80 4.85
CA LEU A 24 -3.90 1.97 4.20
C LEU A 24 -3.30 2.96 5.20
N ASP A 25 -3.95 3.17 6.36
CA ASP A 25 -3.41 4.03 7.43
C ASP A 25 -2.13 3.45 8.03
N ASN A 26 -2.04 2.13 8.12
CA ASN A 26 -0.83 1.41 8.54
C ASN A 26 0.30 1.45 7.49
N LEU A 27 0.04 1.86 6.24
CA LEU A 27 1.06 1.95 5.21
C LEU A 27 1.90 3.22 5.41
N VAL A 28 3.00 3.06 6.12
CA VAL A 28 3.94 4.15 6.41
C VAL A 28 5.26 3.97 5.67
N GLU A 29 5.89 5.09 5.32
CA GLU A 29 7.28 5.14 4.86
C GLU A 29 8.14 5.85 5.90
N MET A 30 9.37 5.39 6.06
CA MET A 30 10.31 5.87 7.06
C MET A 30 11.69 6.02 6.43
N GLU A 31 12.32 7.17 6.64
CA GLU A 31 13.67 7.45 6.17
C GLU A 31 14.71 6.93 7.17
N VAL A 32 15.72 6.25 6.66
CA VAL A 32 16.78 5.62 7.45
C VAL A 32 18.12 5.92 6.80
N ALA A 33 19.11 6.33 7.60
CA ALA A 33 20.49 6.49 7.14
C ALA A 33 21.29 5.21 7.42
N ILE A 34 21.80 4.56 6.36
CA ILE A 34 22.67 3.38 6.47
C ILE A 34 24.03 3.77 5.90
N ASN A 35 25.09 3.67 6.72
CA ASN A 35 26.46 4.03 6.32
C ASN A 35 26.56 5.45 5.72
N GLY A 36 25.80 6.41 6.26
CA GLY A 36 25.76 7.80 5.79
C GLY A 36 24.98 8.03 4.50
N LYS A 37 24.32 7.01 3.93
CA LYS A 37 23.44 7.14 2.77
C LYS A 37 21.97 7.07 3.19
N GLY A 38 21.15 7.95 2.63
CA GLY A 38 19.71 7.98 2.88
C GLY A 38 18.97 6.86 2.14
N HIS A 39 18.10 6.17 2.84
CA HIS A 39 17.22 5.15 2.31
C HIS A 39 15.78 5.39 2.79
N VAL A 40 14.80 5.08 1.96
CA VAL A 40 13.40 5.05 2.34
C VAL A 40 12.98 3.60 2.51
N PHE A 41 12.49 3.26 3.69
CA PHE A 41 11.90 1.98 4.00
C PHE A 41 10.38 2.10 4.03
N ARG A 42 9.71 1.27 3.25
CA ARG A 42 8.24 1.16 3.23
C ARG A 42 7.84 0.03 4.17
N GLY A 43 6.93 0.30 5.11
CA GLY A 43 6.39 -0.68 6.06
C GLY A 43 5.70 -1.89 5.38
N GLN A 44 5.57 -3.00 6.10
CA GLN A 44 4.96 -4.19 5.49
C GLN A 44 3.53 -3.90 5.03
N SER A 45 3.25 -4.25 3.77
CA SER A 45 1.89 -4.21 3.21
C SER A 45 1.22 -5.53 3.54
N SER A 46 0.52 -5.60 4.67
CA SER A 46 -0.30 -6.75 5.06
C SER A 46 -1.77 -6.52 4.72
N GLY A 47 -2.57 -7.57 4.80
CA GLY A 47 -4.03 -7.49 4.63
C GLY A 47 -4.46 -7.08 3.22
N VAL A 48 -5.24 -6.02 3.11
CA VAL A 48 -5.93 -5.64 1.87
C VAL A 48 -5.19 -4.61 1.02
N THR A 49 -4.15 -3.98 1.55
CA THR A 49 -3.38 -2.91 0.88
C THR A 49 -2.87 -3.33 -0.50
N GLY A 50 -2.31 -4.54 -0.64
CA GLY A 50 -1.86 -5.03 -1.95
C GLY A 50 -2.97 -5.11 -3.00
N LYS A 51 -4.18 -5.55 -2.60
CA LYS A 51 -5.35 -5.63 -3.49
C LYS A 51 -5.85 -4.26 -3.89
N VAL A 52 -5.83 -3.29 -2.97
CA VAL A 52 -6.21 -1.90 -3.25
C VAL A 52 -5.28 -1.28 -4.29
N PHE A 53 -3.97 -1.42 -4.13
CA PHE A 53 -2.99 -0.92 -5.10
C PHE A 53 -3.15 -1.59 -6.47
N GLN A 54 -3.35 -2.90 -6.51
CA GLN A 54 -3.63 -3.65 -7.75
C GLN A 54 -4.94 -3.22 -8.42
N ALA A 55 -5.98 -2.91 -7.64
CA ALA A 55 -7.26 -2.40 -8.14
C ALA A 55 -7.11 -0.99 -8.75
N CYS A 56 -6.21 -0.19 -8.18
CA CYS A 56 -5.85 1.12 -8.72
C CYS A 56 -4.88 1.07 -9.90
N GLY A 57 -4.29 -0.08 -10.22
CA GLY A 57 -3.27 -0.21 -11.26
C GLY A 57 -1.92 0.40 -10.87
N VAL A 58 -1.67 0.56 -9.57
CA VAL A 58 -0.44 1.18 -9.03
C VAL A 58 0.45 0.09 -8.46
N ALA A 59 1.73 0.11 -8.82
CA ALA A 59 2.73 -0.75 -8.20
C ALA A 59 3.11 -0.19 -6.82
N LEU A 60 3.13 -1.05 -5.80
CA LEU A 60 3.72 -0.70 -4.50
C LEU A 60 5.22 -0.45 -4.69
N PRO A 61 5.77 0.64 -4.15
CA PRO A 61 7.21 0.87 -4.22
C PRO A 61 7.98 -0.25 -3.49
N PRO A 62 9.25 -0.49 -3.87
CA PRO A 62 10.13 -1.44 -3.18
C PRO A 62 10.16 -1.18 -1.67
N VAL A 63 10.32 -2.25 -0.90
CA VAL A 63 10.41 -2.18 0.57
C VAL A 63 11.57 -1.29 1.02
N LEU A 64 12.67 -1.29 0.28
CA LEU A 64 13.82 -0.44 0.51
C LEU A 64 14.24 0.22 -0.80
N ARG A 65 14.42 1.54 -0.79
CA ARG A 65 14.95 2.31 -1.93
C ARG A 65 15.92 3.38 -1.45
N SER A 66 16.88 3.79 -2.27
CA SER A 66 17.72 4.95 -1.99
C SER A 66 16.92 6.24 -2.17
N CYS A 67 17.18 7.23 -1.31
CA CYS A 67 16.72 8.61 -1.51
C CYS A 67 17.64 9.34 -2.49
#